data_AF-Q1W657-F1
#
_entry.id   AF-Q1W657-F1
#
_cell.length_a   1.000
_cell.length_b   1.000
_cell.length_c   1.000
_cell.angle_alpha   90.00
_cell.angle_beta   90.00
_cell.angle_gamma   90.00
#
_symmetry.space_group_name_H-M   'P 1'
#
loop_
_entity.id
_entity.type
_entity.pdbx_description
1 polymer ?
#
loop_
_entity_poly.entity_id
_entity_poly.type
_entity_poly.pdbx_seq_one_letter_code
_entity_poly.pdbx_strand_id
1 'polypeptide(L)'
;SVIKQRCEQTLDLANENADITYFAADNRWSYNHSIWSNDPVMQPDQINKVVALGDSLSDTGNIFNASQWRFPNPNSWFLGHFSNGFVWTEYIAQAKNLPLYNWAVGGAAGENQYIALTGVGEQVSSYLAYMQLAKNYNPANTLFTLEFGLNDFMNYNRSVPEVKADYSEALIKLSDAGARNFLLMTLPDATR
;
A
#
# COMPACT_ATOMS: atom_id res chain seq x y z
N SER A 1 -1.65 9.12 -15.37
CA SER A 1 -2.96 9.74 -15.02
C SER A 1 -2.91 11.23 -15.36
N VAL A 2 -4.06 11.92 -15.49
CA VAL A 2 -4.08 13.38 -15.71
C VAL A 2 -3.43 14.13 -14.55
N ILE A 3 -3.62 13.65 -13.31
CA ILE A 3 -3.01 14.24 -12.11
C ILE A 3 -1.47 14.16 -12.21
N LYS A 4 -0.93 12.99 -12.54
CA LYS A 4 0.52 12.79 -12.74
C LYS A 4 1.08 13.77 -13.78
N GLN A 5 0.40 13.90 -14.92
CA GLN A 5 0.81 14.82 -15.99
C GLN A 5 0.85 16.28 -15.51
N ARG A 6 -0.09 16.70 -14.66
CA ARG A 6 -0.07 18.05 -14.08
C ARG A 6 1.11 18.26 -13.14
N CYS A 7 1.44 17.27 -12.31
CA CYS A 7 2.63 17.33 -11.46
C CYS A 7 3.91 17.44 -12.30
N GLU A 8 4.07 16.58 -13.31
CA GLU A 8 5.23 16.59 -14.22
C GLU A 8 5.40 17.95 -14.93
N GLN A 9 4.32 18.49 -15.50
CA GLN A 9 4.33 19.79 -16.16
C GLN A 9 4.62 20.96 -15.21
N THR A 10 4.19 20.85 -13.95
CA THR A 10 4.38 21.92 -12.96
C THR A 10 5.80 21.94 -12.41
N LEU A 11 6.37 20.75 -12.17
CA LEU A 11 7.71 20.63 -11.61
C LEU A 11 8.81 20.88 -12.67
N ASP A 12 8.49 20.70 -13.96
CA ASP A 12 9.39 20.94 -15.12
C ASP A 12 10.82 20.45 -14.87
N LEU A 13 10.92 19.20 -14.39
CA LEU A 13 12.20 18.66 -13.95
C LEU A 13 13.03 18.28 -15.18
N ALA A 14 14.25 18.81 -15.25
CA ALA A 14 15.24 18.39 -16.24
C ALA A 14 15.71 16.93 -16.06
N ASN A 15 15.38 16.30 -14.92
CA ASN A 15 15.71 14.92 -14.62
C ASN A 15 14.53 14.00 -14.97
N GLU A 16 14.70 13.19 -16.02
CA GLU A 16 13.72 12.18 -16.46
C GLU A 16 13.51 11.04 -15.44
N ASN A 17 14.45 10.87 -14.50
CA ASN A 17 14.38 9.86 -13.43
C ASN A 17 13.84 10.44 -12.11
N ALA A 18 13.05 11.52 -12.16
CA ALA A 18 12.43 12.05 -10.97
C ALA A 18 11.29 11.14 -10.49
N ASP A 19 11.44 10.59 -9.29
CA ASP A 19 10.44 9.74 -8.64
C ASP A 19 9.29 10.59 -8.06
N ILE A 20 8.45 11.13 -8.95
CA ILE A 20 7.32 12.01 -8.58
C ILE A 20 6.16 11.18 -7.99
N THR A 21 5.74 11.54 -6.78
CA THR A 21 4.48 11.10 -6.14
C THR A 21 3.55 12.29 -5.89
N TYR A 22 2.26 12.03 -5.64
CA TYR A 22 1.27 13.08 -5.44
C TYR A 22 0.14 12.63 -4.50
N PHE A 23 -0.39 13.60 -3.74
CA PHE A 23 -1.43 13.40 -2.72
C PHE A 23 -2.42 14.55 -2.72
N ALA A 24 -3.62 14.32 -2.19
CA ALA A 24 -4.56 15.39 -1.89
C ALA A 24 -4.16 16.10 -0.58
N ALA A 25 -4.20 17.42 -0.60
CA ALA A 25 -3.96 18.29 0.55
C ALA A 25 -4.71 19.61 0.33
N ASP A 26 -5.49 20.04 1.32
CA ASP A 26 -6.20 21.34 1.24
C ASP A 26 -5.26 22.51 1.53
N ASN A 27 -4.25 22.27 2.37
CA ASN A 27 -3.25 23.26 2.72
C ASN A 27 -1.95 22.58 3.17
N ARG A 28 -0.91 23.38 3.42
CA ARG A 28 0.43 22.90 3.82
C ARG A 28 0.51 22.13 5.14
N TRP A 29 -0.55 22.12 5.95
CA TRP A 29 -0.64 21.36 7.19
C TRP A 29 -1.40 20.03 7.05
N SER A 30 -2.04 19.80 5.89
CA SER A 30 -2.67 18.52 5.60
C SER A 30 -1.61 17.43 5.46
N TYR A 31 -1.93 16.23 5.95
CA TYR A 31 -1.13 15.05 5.67
C TYR A 31 -1.29 14.61 4.21
N ASN A 32 -0.48 13.63 3.80
CA ASN A 32 -0.51 13.10 2.44
C ASN A 32 -1.71 12.15 2.28
N HIS A 33 -2.85 12.65 1.77
CA HIS A 33 -4.04 11.82 1.57
C HIS A 33 -4.07 11.18 0.18
N SER A 34 -4.24 9.86 0.13
CA SER A 34 -4.35 9.09 -1.12
C SER A 34 -5.53 9.55 -1.98
N ILE A 35 -5.29 9.77 -3.28
CA ILE A 35 -6.34 10.15 -4.24
C ILE A 35 -6.91 8.90 -4.91
N TRP A 36 -8.12 8.51 -4.52
CA TRP A 36 -8.84 7.42 -5.18
C TRP A 36 -9.59 7.89 -6.43
N SER A 37 -9.32 7.27 -7.57
CA SER A 37 -10.10 7.45 -8.80
C SER A 37 -11.24 6.44 -8.86
N ASN A 38 -12.49 6.90 -8.76
CA ASN A 38 -13.66 6.04 -8.87
C ASN A 38 -13.77 5.39 -10.26
N ASP A 39 -14.27 4.17 -10.28
CA ASP A 39 -14.43 3.40 -11.50
C ASP A 39 -15.63 3.91 -12.33
N PRO A 40 -15.58 3.83 -13.67
CA PRO A 40 -16.73 4.13 -14.52
C PRO A 40 -17.83 3.07 -14.36
N VAL A 41 -19.08 3.44 -14.66
CA VAL A 41 -20.22 2.50 -14.63
C VAL A 41 -20.00 1.34 -15.61
N MET A 42 -19.55 1.66 -16.82
CA MET A 42 -19.18 0.67 -17.83
C MET A 42 -17.71 0.32 -17.65
N GLN A 43 -17.44 -0.86 -17.12
CA GLN A 43 -16.09 -1.37 -16.94
C GLN A 43 -15.94 -2.75 -17.62
N PRO A 44 -14.84 -2.98 -18.37
CA PRO A 44 -14.51 -4.30 -18.87
C PRO A 44 -14.02 -5.21 -17.73
N ASP A 45 -14.10 -6.53 -17.94
CA ASP A 45 -13.56 -7.54 -17.01
C ASP A 45 -12.03 -7.61 -17.14
N GLN A 46 -11.35 -6.60 -16.60
CA GLN A 46 -9.88 -6.51 -16.59
C GLN A 46 -9.38 -5.80 -15.33
N ILE A 47 -8.16 -6.12 -14.93
CA ILE A 47 -7.49 -5.44 -13.81
C ILE A 47 -7.34 -3.95 -14.14
N ASN A 48 -7.84 -3.09 -13.25
CA ASN A 48 -7.81 -1.64 -13.41
C ASN A 48 -7.12 -0.89 -12.25
N LYS A 49 -6.69 -1.61 -11.20
CA LYS A 49 -5.91 -1.06 -10.09
C LYS A 49 -5.12 -2.16 -9.35
N VAL A 50 -4.07 -1.72 -8.66
CA VAL A 50 -3.32 -2.55 -7.71
C VAL A 50 -3.65 -2.08 -6.30
N VAL A 51 -3.95 -3.02 -5.41
CA VAL A 51 -4.08 -2.77 -3.97
C VAL A 51 -3.01 -3.57 -3.24
N ALA A 52 -2.15 -2.88 -2.49
CA ALA A 52 -1.07 -3.50 -1.75
C ALA A 52 -1.40 -3.64 -0.27
N LEU A 53 -1.21 -4.85 0.25
CA LEU A 53 -1.31 -5.22 1.66
C LEU A 53 0.04 -5.80 2.08
N GLY A 54 0.43 -5.52 3.32
CA GLY A 54 1.70 -6.03 3.83
C GLY A 54 2.38 -5.20 4.88
N ASP A 55 3.70 -5.29 4.94
CA ASP A 55 4.52 -4.63 5.95
C ASP A 55 5.43 -3.54 5.37
N SER A 56 6.59 -3.30 5.99
CA SER A 56 7.56 -2.30 5.57
C SER A 56 8.12 -2.48 4.17
N LEU A 57 8.15 -3.72 3.62
CA LEU A 57 8.59 -3.97 2.25
C LEU A 57 7.63 -3.42 1.19
N SER A 58 6.42 -3.07 1.60
CA SER A 58 5.37 -2.59 0.70
C SER A 58 4.81 -1.22 1.08
N ASP A 59 4.96 -0.73 2.32
CA ASP A 59 4.42 0.56 2.76
C ASP A 59 5.03 1.75 1.99
N THR A 60 4.14 2.61 1.47
CA THR A 60 4.49 3.82 0.70
C THR A 60 4.20 5.12 1.47
N GLY A 61 3.84 5.04 2.75
CA GLY A 61 3.68 6.22 3.61
C GLY A 61 2.60 6.16 4.69
N ASN A 62 1.97 5.01 4.93
CA ASN A 62 0.95 4.85 5.97
C ASN A 62 1.53 5.08 7.37
N ILE A 63 2.63 4.40 7.72
CA ILE A 63 3.30 4.64 9.01
C ILE A 63 3.96 6.03 9.06
N PHE A 64 4.34 6.57 7.90
CA PHE A 64 4.92 7.90 7.78
C PHE A 64 3.92 9.01 8.12
N ASN A 65 2.68 8.91 7.61
CA ASN A 65 1.61 9.81 8.02
C ASN A 65 1.25 9.61 9.50
N ALA A 66 1.14 8.36 9.98
CA ALA A 66 0.81 8.06 11.37
C ALA A 66 1.87 8.60 12.37
N SER A 67 3.14 8.64 11.96
CA SER A 67 4.25 9.19 12.74
C SER A 67 4.42 10.71 12.58
N GLN A 68 3.48 11.39 11.91
CA GLN A 68 3.56 12.83 11.62
C GLN A 68 4.82 13.20 10.83
N TRP A 69 5.14 12.38 9.83
CA TRP A 69 6.29 12.53 8.93
C TRP A 69 7.66 12.41 9.60
N ARG A 70 7.72 11.72 10.74
CA ARG A 70 8.97 11.55 11.52
C ARG A 70 9.63 10.19 11.31
N PHE A 71 8.88 9.18 10.90
CA PHE A 71 9.36 7.81 10.76
C PHE A 71 8.79 7.12 9.51
N PRO A 72 9.63 6.58 8.61
CA PRO A 72 11.09 6.70 8.59
C PRO A 72 11.57 8.14 8.34
N ASN A 73 12.83 8.47 8.68
CA ASN A 73 13.35 9.83 8.53
C ASN A 73 13.45 10.22 7.05
N PRO A 74 12.74 11.27 6.58
CA PRO A 74 12.63 11.59 5.16
C PRO A 74 13.93 12.11 4.52
N ASN A 75 14.95 12.43 5.33
CA ASN A 75 16.28 12.82 4.83
C ASN A 75 17.17 11.61 4.49
N SER A 76 16.79 10.41 4.93
CA SER A 76 17.55 9.17 4.73
C SER A 76 16.73 8.09 4.01
N TRP A 77 15.42 8.21 4.07
CA TRP A 77 14.44 7.29 3.51
C TRP A 77 13.50 8.06 2.60
N PHE A 78 13.13 7.49 1.46
CA PHE A 78 12.39 8.19 0.43
C PHE A 78 10.94 8.42 0.85
N LEU A 79 10.60 9.62 1.32
CA LEU A 79 9.24 10.10 1.61
C LEU A 79 8.30 9.05 2.24
N GLY A 80 8.76 8.36 3.28
CA GLY A 80 7.97 7.36 4.01
C GLY A 80 8.15 5.91 3.58
N HIS A 81 8.86 5.64 2.48
CA HIS A 81 9.24 4.29 2.06
C HIS A 81 10.40 3.78 2.93
N PHE A 82 10.40 2.48 3.24
CA PHE A 82 11.56 1.80 3.82
C PHE A 82 12.57 1.42 2.72
N SER A 83 12.87 2.38 1.85
CA SER A 83 13.86 2.31 0.78
C SER A 83 14.40 3.71 0.45
N ASN A 84 15.37 3.80 -0.45
CA ASN A 84 15.91 5.05 -0.99
C ASN A 84 15.18 5.54 -2.25
N GLY A 85 14.06 4.90 -2.61
CA GLY A 85 13.21 5.22 -3.75
C GLY A 85 11.92 4.41 -3.67
N PHE A 86 11.31 4.16 -4.83
CA PHE A 86 10.11 3.34 -4.94
C PHE A 86 10.30 1.89 -4.44
N VAL A 87 9.22 1.31 -3.94
CA VAL A 87 9.13 -0.12 -3.59
C VAL A 87 8.61 -0.96 -4.75
N TRP A 88 8.70 -2.28 -4.62
CA TRP A 88 8.39 -3.23 -5.70
C TRP A 88 6.96 -3.10 -6.26
N THR A 89 5.97 -2.78 -5.41
CA THR A 89 4.57 -2.60 -5.82
C THR A 89 4.39 -1.38 -6.74
N GLU A 90 5.15 -0.31 -6.51
CA GLU A 90 5.13 0.89 -7.35
C GLU A 90 5.72 0.62 -8.73
N TYR A 91 6.82 -0.13 -8.80
CA TYR A 91 7.39 -0.55 -10.08
C TYR A 91 6.42 -1.43 -10.90
N ILE A 92 5.70 -2.35 -10.26
CA ILE A 92 4.64 -3.14 -10.93
C ILE A 92 3.54 -2.22 -11.46
N ALA A 93 3.04 -1.31 -10.61
CA ALA A 93 1.99 -0.39 -10.98
C ALA A 93 2.40 0.52 -12.16
N GLN A 94 3.63 1.04 -12.15
CA GLN A 94 4.20 1.82 -13.25
C GLN A 94 4.32 1.00 -14.53
N ALA A 95 4.89 -0.20 -14.46
CA ALA A 95 5.07 -1.07 -15.62
C ALA A 95 3.74 -1.51 -16.25
N LYS A 96 2.67 -1.57 -15.47
CA LYS A 96 1.30 -1.89 -15.94
C LYS A 96 0.45 -0.65 -16.22
N ASN A 97 0.97 0.56 -15.96
CA ASN A 97 0.24 1.81 -16.05
C ASN A 97 -1.09 1.77 -15.26
N LEU A 98 -1.04 1.20 -14.06
CA LEU A 98 -2.17 1.09 -13.14
C LEU A 98 -1.98 2.02 -11.93
N PRO A 99 -3.06 2.54 -11.33
CA PRO A 99 -2.97 3.17 -10.03
C PRO A 99 -2.65 2.13 -8.95
N LEU A 100 -1.79 2.52 -8.01
CA LEU A 100 -1.50 1.76 -6.79
C LEU A 100 -2.20 2.43 -5.60
N TYR A 101 -2.86 1.62 -4.79
CA TYR A 101 -3.40 2.03 -3.50
C TYR A 101 -2.83 1.14 -2.40
N ASN A 102 -2.28 1.77 -1.36
CA ASN A 102 -1.48 1.07 -0.36
C ASN A 102 -2.19 1.01 0.99
N TRP A 103 -2.38 -0.21 1.50
CA TRP A 103 -2.83 -0.51 2.86
C TRP A 103 -1.77 -1.22 3.70
N ALA A 104 -0.58 -1.45 3.14
CA ALA A 104 0.56 -1.98 3.89
C ALA A 104 1.00 -0.97 4.95
N VAL A 105 1.47 -1.45 6.10
CA VAL A 105 1.90 -0.59 7.21
C VAL A 105 3.30 -1.02 7.65
N GLY A 106 4.24 -0.09 7.64
CA GLY A 106 5.61 -0.34 8.10
C GLY A 106 5.63 -0.73 9.57
N GLY A 107 6.19 -1.90 9.87
CA GLY A 107 6.12 -2.48 11.21
C GLY A 107 4.72 -2.99 11.57
N ALA A 108 3.91 -3.39 10.59
CA ALA A 108 2.66 -4.10 10.86
C ALA A 108 2.95 -5.41 11.58
N ALA A 109 2.98 -5.38 12.90
CA ALA A 109 2.83 -6.54 13.75
C ALA A 109 2.06 -6.11 15.00
N GLY A 110 1.59 -7.10 15.75
CA GLY A 110 0.57 -6.99 16.78
C GLY A 110 0.67 -5.90 17.86
N GLU A 111 1.72 -5.08 17.95
CA GLU A 111 1.81 -3.93 18.87
C GLU A 111 2.72 -2.83 18.29
N ASN A 112 2.21 -1.62 18.03
CA ASN A 112 3.04 -0.49 17.56
C ASN A 112 3.09 0.68 18.55
N GLN A 113 4.27 1.31 18.65
CA GLN A 113 4.51 2.58 19.36
C GLN A 113 3.74 3.76 18.73
N TYR A 114 3.34 3.62 17.47
CA TYR A 114 2.50 4.57 16.75
C TYR A 114 1.15 3.89 16.44
N ILE A 115 0.04 4.61 16.64
CA ILE A 115 -1.32 4.08 16.41
C ILE A 115 -1.50 3.83 14.90
N ALA A 116 -1.18 2.61 14.46
CA ALA A 116 -1.35 2.13 13.10
C ALA A 116 -1.97 0.73 13.14
N LEU A 117 -2.55 0.29 12.02
CA LEU A 117 -3.22 -1.01 11.93
C LEU A 117 -2.25 -2.13 12.30
N THR A 118 -2.69 -3.04 13.16
CA THR A 118 -1.95 -4.19 13.65
C THR A 118 -2.34 -5.44 12.86
N GLY A 119 -1.38 -5.96 12.08
CA GLY A 119 -1.58 -7.17 11.29
C GLY A 119 -2.40 -6.98 10.01
N VAL A 120 -2.26 -7.94 9.09
CA VAL A 120 -2.85 -7.83 7.75
C VAL A 120 -4.37 -8.01 7.72
N GLY A 121 -4.95 -8.70 8.70
CA GLY A 121 -6.41 -8.81 8.83
C GLY A 121 -7.10 -7.45 9.06
N GLU A 122 -6.48 -6.56 9.82
CA GLU A 122 -6.98 -5.21 10.04
C GLU A 122 -6.81 -4.32 8.81
N GLN A 123 -5.72 -4.49 8.07
CA GLN A 123 -5.53 -3.83 6.76
C GLN A 123 -6.66 -4.17 5.79
N VAL A 124 -7.00 -5.46 5.67
CA VAL A 124 -8.13 -5.91 4.84
C VAL A 124 -9.45 -5.32 5.34
N SER A 125 -9.69 -5.32 6.65
CA SER A 125 -10.93 -4.83 7.23
C SER A 125 -11.10 -3.31 7.00
N SER A 126 -10.02 -2.54 7.18
CA SER A 126 -9.95 -1.12 6.85
C SER A 126 -10.21 -0.89 5.36
N TYR A 127 -9.51 -1.61 4.50
CA TYR A 127 -9.68 -1.53 3.05
C TYR A 127 -11.15 -1.75 2.63
N LEU A 128 -11.77 -2.83 3.11
CA LEU A 128 -13.16 -3.14 2.78
C LEU A 128 -14.14 -2.06 3.26
N ALA A 129 -13.85 -1.39 4.38
CA ALA A 129 -14.64 -0.25 4.85
C ALA A 129 -14.54 0.95 3.91
N TYR A 130 -13.34 1.30 3.43
CA TYR A 130 -13.17 2.36 2.42
C TYR A 130 -13.85 2.01 1.09
N MET A 131 -13.85 0.74 0.69
CA MET A 131 -14.49 0.31 -0.56
C MET A 131 -16.01 0.46 -0.54
N GLN A 132 -16.66 0.56 0.63
CA GLN A 132 -18.09 0.89 0.70
C GLN A 132 -18.41 2.31 0.19
N LEU A 133 -17.41 3.20 0.16
CA LEU A 133 -17.54 4.58 -0.32
C LEU A 133 -17.17 4.72 -1.80
N ALA A 134 -16.50 3.72 -2.39
CA ALA A 134 -16.07 3.74 -3.77
C ALA A 134 -17.26 3.48 -4.71
N LYS A 135 -17.36 4.26 -5.78
CA LYS A 135 -18.43 4.12 -6.78
C LYS A 135 -18.03 3.10 -7.84
N ASN A 136 -18.99 2.25 -8.20
CA ASN A 136 -18.87 1.22 -9.25
C ASN A 136 -17.69 0.25 -9.02
N TYR A 137 -17.28 0.10 -7.76
CA TYR A 137 -16.13 -0.72 -7.42
C TYR A 137 -16.40 -2.21 -7.69
N ASN A 138 -15.51 -2.88 -8.41
CA ASN A 138 -15.56 -4.33 -8.65
C ASN A 138 -14.28 -5.01 -8.12
N PRO A 139 -14.36 -5.83 -7.06
CA PRO A 139 -13.19 -6.51 -6.51
C PRO A 139 -12.54 -7.54 -7.42
N ALA A 140 -13.28 -8.08 -8.41
CA ALA A 140 -12.70 -8.95 -9.42
C ALA A 140 -11.77 -8.21 -10.41
N ASN A 141 -11.86 -6.88 -10.48
CA ASN A 141 -11.02 -6.02 -11.33
C ASN A 141 -9.81 -5.42 -10.58
N THR A 142 -9.56 -5.87 -9.35
CA THR A 142 -8.41 -5.45 -8.54
C THR A 142 -7.35 -6.55 -8.52
N LEU A 143 -6.08 -6.15 -8.67
CA LEU A 143 -4.93 -7.00 -8.35
C LEU A 143 -4.51 -6.73 -6.90
N PHE A 144 -4.67 -7.72 -6.03
CA PHE A 144 -4.19 -7.65 -4.66
C PHE A 144 -2.77 -8.19 -4.57
N THR A 145 -1.86 -7.40 -4.03
CA THR A 145 -0.53 -7.88 -3.66
C THR A 145 -0.47 -8.11 -2.16
N LEU A 146 0.09 -9.25 -1.74
CA LEU A 146 0.21 -9.59 -0.34
C LEU A 146 1.58 -10.22 -0.01
N GLU A 147 2.34 -9.48 0.78
CA GLU A 147 3.59 -9.88 1.40
C GLU A 147 3.47 -9.52 2.89
N PHE A 148 3.67 -10.46 3.81
CA PHE A 148 3.47 -10.19 5.23
C PHE A 148 4.18 -11.22 6.10
N GLY A 149 4.77 -10.76 7.20
CA GLY A 149 5.27 -11.60 8.30
C GLY A 149 6.75 -11.44 8.58
N LEU A 150 7.52 -10.75 7.73
CA LEU A 150 8.94 -10.54 7.99
C LEU A 150 9.13 -9.65 9.21
N ASN A 151 8.35 -8.57 9.31
CA ASN A 151 8.35 -7.72 10.49
C ASN A 151 7.94 -8.50 11.75
N ASP A 152 6.87 -9.31 11.70
CA ASP A 152 6.35 -10.13 12.81
C ASP A 152 7.41 -11.07 13.39
N PHE A 153 8.17 -11.76 12.54
CA PHE A 153 9.24 -12.66 12.96
C PHE A 153 10.45 -11.91 13.51
N MET A 154 10.90 -10.84 12.84
CA MET A 154 12.15 -10.17 13.18
C MET A 154 12.05 -9.22 14.37
N ASN A 155 10.91 -8.54 14.53
CA ASN A 155 10.80 -7.43 15.48
C ASN A 155 9.84 -7.72 16.65
N TYR A 156 8.92 -8.68 16.49
CA TYR A 156 7.83 -8.91 17.45
C TYR A 156 7.79 -10.35 17.98
N ASN A 157 8.70 -11.21 17.55
CA ASN A 157 8.83 -12.59 18.01
C ASN A 157 7.52 -13.38 17.93
N ARG A 158 6.67 -13.09 16.93
CA ARG A 158 5.43 -13.83 16.71
C ARG A 158 5.73 -15.22 16.16
N SER A 159 4.90 -16.18 16.54
CA SER A 159 5.05 -17.56 16.10
C SER A 159 4.50 -17.77 14.69
N VAL A 160 5.04 -18.76 13.97
CA VAL A 160 4.55 -19.14 12.64
C VAL A 160 3.04 -19.46 12.62
N PRO A 161 2.47 -20.18 13.61
CA PRO A 161 1.03 -20.41 13.65
C PRO A 161 0.18 -19.13 13.71
N GLU A 162 0.62 -18.11 14.45
CA GLU A 162 -0.07 -16.83 14.55
C GLU A 162 -0.03 -16.07 13.22
N VAL A 163 1.15 -15.91 12.63
CA VAL A 163 1.30 -15.21 11.34
C VAL A 163 0.54 -15.94 10.23
N LYS A 164 0.55 -17.29 10.25
CA LYS A 164 -0.25 -18.10 9.31
C LYS A 164 -1.75 -17.86 9.48
N ALA A 165 -2.25 -17.75 10.71
CA ALA A 165 -3.66 -17.50 10.97
C ALA A 165 -4.08 -16.14 10.39
N ASP A 166 -3.31 -15.09 10.64
CA ASP A 166 -3.59 -13.73 10.14
C ASP A 166 -3.56 -13.68 8.60
N TYR A 167 -2.56 -14.32 8.00
CA TYR A 167 -2.44 -14.39 6.54
C TYR A 167 -3.63 -15.15 5.91
N SER A 168 -4.02 -16.27 6.52
CA SER A 168 -5.18 -17.05 6.08
C SER A 168 -6.49 -16.26 6.22
N GLU A 169 -6.67 -15.56 7.33
CA GLU A 169 -7.86 -14.74 7.57
C GLU A 169 -7.97 -13.62 6.53
N ALA A 170 -6.87 -12.93 6.23
CA ALA A 170 -6.83 -11.87 5.23
C ALA A 170 -7.24 -12.38 3.84
N LEU A 171 -6.69 -13.53 3.41
CA LEU A 171 -7.04 -14.13 2.12
C LEU A 171 -8.50 -14.59 2.04
N ILE A 172 -9.02 -15.18 3.12
CA ILE A 172 -10.44 -15.59 3.19
C ILE A 172 -11.34 -14.35 3.07
N LYS A 173 -11.10 -13.31 3.87
CA LYS A 173 -11.89 -12.07 3.84
C LYS A 173 -11.89 -11.41 2.45
N LEU A 174 -10.74 -11.33 1.78
CA LEU A 174 -10.65 -10.77 0.42
C LEU A 174 -11.42 -11.63 -0.59
N SER A 175 -11.26 -12.95 -0.51
CA SER A 175 -11.91 -13.90 -1.43
C SER A 175 -13.43 -13.88 -1.28
N ASP A 176 -13.91 -13.83 -0.03
CA ASP A 176 -15.33 -13.71 0.32
C ASP A 176 -15.91 -12.37 -0.12
N ALA A 177 -15.10 -11.30 -0.06
CA ALA A 177 -15.45 -10.00 -0.62
C ALA A 177 -15.40 -9.94 -2.16
N GLY A 178 -15.09 -11.04 -2.84
CA GLY A 178 -15.13 -11.13 -4.30
C GLY A 178 -13.81 -10.85 -5.01
N ALA A 179 -12.68 -10.77 -4.29
CA ALA A 179 -11.36 -10.68 -4.92
C ALA A 179 -11.05 -11.95 -5.73
N ARG A 180 -10.35 -11.78 -6.85
CA ARG A 180 -10.02 -12.88 -7.80
C ARG A 180 -8.58 -12.91 -8.27
N ASN A 181 -7.85 -11.79 -8.18
CA ASN A 181 -6.47 -11.70 -8.66
C ASN A 181 -5.54 -11.41 -7.49
N PHE A 182 -4.62 -12.34 -7.23
CA PHE A 182 -3.66 -12.24 -6.14
C PHE A 182 -2.25 -12.42 -6.68
N LEU A 183 -1.34 -11.59 -6.21
CA LEU A 183 0.10 -11.80 -6.31
C LEU A 183 0.62 -11.99 -4.89
N LEU A 184 0.97 -13.23 -4.59
CA LEU A 184 1.54 -13.64 -3.31
C LEU A 184 3.04 -13.89 -3.49
N MET A 185 3.83 -13.59 -2.47
CA MET A 185 5.26 -13.88 -2.47
C MET A 185 5.69 -14.56 -1.18
N THR A 186 6.71 -15.41 -1.31
CA THR A 186 7.44 -15.95 -0.17
C THR A 186 8.32 -14.87 0.43
N LEU A 187 8.55 -14.93 1.74
CA LEU A 187 9.42 -13.99 2.43
C LEU A 187 10.89 -14.21 2.04
N PRO A 188 11.67 -13.14 1.81
CA PRO A 188 13.12 -13.27 1.70
C PRO A 188 13.72 -13.69 3.05
N ASP A 189 14.89 -14.34 3.01
CA ASP A 189 15.66 -14.64 4.22
C ASP A 189 16.31 -13.35 4.74
N ALA A 190 15.81 -12.83 5.86
CA ALA A 190 16.29 -11.60 6.50
C ALA A 190 17.37 -11.85 7.58
N THR A 191 17.90 -13.07 7.69
CA THR A 191 18.89 -13.42 8.73
C THR A 191 20.33 -13.04 8.39
N ARG A 192 20.58 -12.44 7.22
CA ARG A 192 21.91 -12.12 6.69
C ARG A 192 22.05 -10.69 6.22
#